data_AF-A0A967Z642-F1
#
_entry.id   AF-A0A967Z642-F1
#
_cell.length_a   1.000
_cell.length_b   1.000
_cell.length_c   1.000
_cell.angle_alpha   90.00
_cell.angle_beta   90.00
_cell.angle_gamma   90.00
#
_symmetry.space_group_name_H-M   'P 1'
#
loop_
_entity.id
_entity.type
_entity.pdbx_description
1 polymer ?
#
loop_
_entity_poly.entity_id
_entity_poly.type
_entity_poly.pdbx_seq_one_letter_code
_entity_poly.pdbx_strand_id
1 'polypeptide(L)'
;MSTTYHNTINRLTGTVIEGLYTVEETFRGEDFQFEVYLRSKSLSKSELQSILQYISLSGFGKDKSTGRGHFEFDEQDLVEFNIEDADNANGFVTLSSYVPDSEAPLNGHYDLLIKYPKLAGDFETAFDNVSSPFKHPVAMMRSGAVFHSYERNRPYGALVAGVHKQNNSIMQYGLAFPVGVQIEE
;
A
#
# COMPACT_ATOMS: atom_id res chain seq x y z
N MET A 1 19.89 6.33 0.78
CA MET A 1 19.00 7.50 0.94
C MET A 1 19.83 8.75 0.69
N SER A 2 19.27 9.73 -0.01
CA SER A 2 19.91 11.03 -0.27
C SER A 2 18.94 12.14 0.12
N THR A 3 19.46 13.30 0.52
CA THR A 3 18.66 14.50 0.79
C THR A 3 18.90 15.50 -0.34
N THR A 4 17.84 15.84 -1.07
CA THR A 4 17.89 16.80 -2.18
C THR A 4 17.22 18.10 -1.76
N TYR A 5 17.86 19.22 -2.06
CA TYR A 5 17.36 20.55 -1.71
C TYR A 5 16.67 21.21 -2.89
N HIS A 6 15.50 21.79 -2.66
CA HIS A 6 14.68 22.46 -3.66
C HIS A 6 14.30 23.87 -3.19
N ASN A 7 14.05 24.76 -4.13
CA ASN A 7 13.55 26.11 -3.89
C ASN A 7 12.48 26.49 -4.92
N THR A 8 11.63 27.46 -4.57
CA THR A 8 10.60 27.98 -5.48
C THR A 8 11.03 29.32 -6.07
N ILE A 9 11.17 29.41 -7.39
CA ILE A 9 11.61 30.63 -8.09
C ILE A 9 10.43 31.32 -8.78
N ASN A 10 10.29 32.63 -8.55
CA ASN A 10 9.35 33.46 -9.29
C ASN A 10 9.85 33.68 -10.72
N ARG A 11 9.05 33.29 -11.71
CA ARG A 11 9.42 33.44 -13.13
C ARG A 11 9.46 34.89 -13.61
N LEU A 12 8.74 35.81 -12.97
CA LEU A 12 8.70 37.23 -13.36
C LEU A 12 9.87 38.02 -12.78
N THR A 13 10.24 37.75 -11.53
CA THR A 13 11.28 38.51 -10.82
C THR A 13 12.64 37.80 -10.80
N GLY A 14 12.69 36.51 -11.11
CA GLY A 14 13.90 35.69 -11.00
C GLY A 14 14.34 35.45 -9.55
N THR A 15 13.54 35.84 -8.57
CA THR A 15 13.86 35.72 -7.15
C THR A 15 13.19 34.51 -6.51
N VAL A 16 13.78 34.00 -5.42
CA VAL A 16 13.15 32.95 -4.61
C VAL A 16 11.89 33.50 -3.92
N ILE A 17 10.78 32.78 -4.00
CA ILE A 17 9.50 33.13 -3.34
C ILE A 17 9.47 32.50 -1.95
N GLU A 18 9.63 31.18 -1.90
CA GLU A 18 9.61 30.37 -0.68
C GLU A 18 10.93 29.65 -0.50
N GLY A 19 11.34 29.52 0.77
CA GLY A 19 12.66 29.06 1.19
C GLY A 19 13.02 27.64 0.77
N LEU A 20 14.26 27.27 1.10
CA LEU A 20 14.84 25.96 0.82
C LEU A 20 14.05 24.86 1.55
N TYR A 21 13.60 23.83 0.82
CA TYR A 21 13.01 22.63 1.40
C TYR A 21 13.76 21.37 0.97
N THR A 22 13.73 20.35 1.81
CA THR A 22 14.42 19.09 1.56
C THR A 22 13.44 17.99 1.21
N VAL A 23 13.84 17.16 0.25
CA VAL A 23 13.15 15.92 -0.10
C VAL A 23 14.09 14.77 0.15
N GLU A 24 13.64 13.78 0.93
CA GLU A 24 14.35 12.51 1.05
C GLU A 24 14.06 11.63 -0.15
N GLU A 25 15.13 11.12 -0.74
CA GLU A 25 15.09 10.28 -1.93
C GLU A 25 15.70 8.93 -1.62
N THR A 26 15.00 7.88 -2.04
CA THR A 26 15.53 6.52 -1.97
C THR A 26 15.88 6.08 -3.37
N PHE A 27 17.18 6.06 -3.67
CA PHE A 27 17.72 5.41 -4.85
C PHE A 27 17.98 3.94 -4.52
N ARG A 28 17.49 3.07 -5.39
CA ARG A 28 17.74 1.64 -5.32
C ARG A 28 18.86 1.30 -6.31
N GLY A 29 19.62 0.26 -6.02
CA GLY A 29 20.65 -0.23 -6.96
C GLY A 29 19.99 -0.77 -8.24
N GLU A 30 20.77 -0.91 -9.31
CA GLU A 30 20.28 -1.37 -10.62
C GLU A 30 19.62 -2.76 -10.54
N ASP A 31 20.10 -3.63 -9.65
CA ASP A 31 19.57 -5.00 -9.47
C ASP A 31 18.45 -5.09 -8.42
N PHE A 32 17.92 -3.98 -7.92
CA PHE A 32 16.89 -4.01 -6.89
C PHE A 32 15.52 -4.33 -7.47
N GLN A 33 14.84 -5.32 -6.89
CA GLN A 33 13.49 -5.71 -7.29
C GLN A 33 12.50 -5.54 -6.13
N PHE A 34 11.27 -5.15 -6.47
CA PHE A 34 10.14 -5.22 -5.55
C PHE A 34 9.40 -6.52 -5.79
N GLU A 35 9.19 -7.30 -4.74
CA GLU A 35 8.36 -8.49 -4.78
C GLU A 35 7.02 -8.20 -4.10
N VAL A 36 5.93 -8.49 -4.81
CA VAL A 36 4.56 -8.23 -4.34
C VAL A 36 3.72 -9.49 -4.51
N TYR A 37 3.21 -10.00 -3.41
CA TYR A 37 2.29 -11.13 -3.41
C TYR A 37 0.85 -10.63 -3.49
N LEU A 38 0.07 -11.22 -4.41
CA LEU A 38 -1.34 -10.90 -4.59
C LEU A 38 -2.16 -12.19 -4.65
N ARG A 39 -3.28 -12.19 -3.92
CA ARG A 39 -4.29 -13.25 -3.96
C ARG A 39 -5.57 -12.66 -4.50
N SER A 40 -6.06 -13.17 -5.62
CA SER A 40 -7.31 -12.74 -6.23
C SER A 40 -8.16 -13.94 -6.64
N LYS A 41 -9.47 -13.82 -6.43
CA LYS A 41 -10.47 -14.77 -6.96
C LYS A 41 -11.22 -14.21 -8.18
N SER A 42 -11.07 -12.91 -8.46
CA SER A 42 -11.92 -12.17 -9.39
C SER A 42 -11.19 -11.55 -10.56
N LEU A 43 -9.87 -11.39 -10.48
CA LEU A 43 -9.06 -10.83 -11.56
C LEU A 43 -8.35 -11.94 -12.31
N SER A 44 -8.46 -11.93 -13.63
CA SER A 44 -7.68 -12.77 -14.52
C SER A 44 -6.22 -12.31 -14.56
N LYS A 45 -5.33 -13.23 -14.99
CA LYS A 45 -3.91 -12.91 -15.19
C LYS A 45 -3.71 -11.75 -16.18
N SER A 46 -4.49 -11.72 -17.27
CA SER A 46 -4.42 -10.65 -18.28
C SER A 46 -4.88 -9.29 -17.74
N GLU A 47 -5.89 -9.25 -16.88
CA GLU A 47 -6.32 -8.00 -16.24
C GLU A 47 -5.25 -7.48 -15.28
N LEU A 48 -4.67 -8.36 -14.46
CA LEU A 48 -3.57 -7.99 -13.56
C LEU A 48 -2.36 -7.45 -14.34
N GLN A 49 -1.98 -8.13 -15.41
CA GLN A 49 -0.89 -7.71 -16.28
C GLN A 49 -1.17 -6.31 -16.87
N SER A 50 -2.38 -6.09 -17.40
CA SER A 50 -2.77 -4.79 -17.97
C SER A 50 -2.71 -3.67 -16.92
N ILE A 51 -3.16 -3.95 -15.70
CA ILE A 51 -3.12 -3.00 -14.58
C ILE A 51 -1.67 -2.68 -14.19
N LEU A 52 -0.82 -3.70 -14.01
CA LEU A 52 0.57 -3.53 -13.61
C LEU A 52 1.40 -2.81 -14.68
N GLN A 53 1.18 -3.12 -15.95
CA GLN A 53 1.82 -2.44 -17.08
C GLN A 53 1.38 -0.96 -17.17
N TYR A 54 0.10 -0.67 -16.89
CA TYR A 54 -0.34 0.71 -16.80
C TYR A 54 0.34 1.46 -15.63
N ILE A 55 0.51 0.82 -14.49
CA ILE A 55 1.15 1.42 -13.31
C ILE A 55 2.65 1.65 -13.57
N SER A 56 3.35 0.73 -14.23
CA SER A 56 4.79 0.89 -14.56
C SER A 56 5.03 2.09 -15.47
N LEU A 57 4.17 2.29 -16.47
CA LEU A 57 4.23 3.43 -17.38
C LEU A 57 3.83 4.76 -16.72
N SER A 58 2.82 4.74 -15.84
CA SER A 58 2.30 5.96 -15.21
C SER A 58 3.02 6.36 -13.92
N GLY A 59 3.86 5.49 -13.37
CA GLY A 59 4.57 5.67 -12.10
C GLY A 59 3.70 5.41 -10.88
N PHE A 60 4.32 4.93 -9.80
CA PHE A 60 3.70 4.64 -8.52
C PHE A 60 4.14 5.61 -7.42
N GLY A 61 3.16 6.15 -6.68
CA GLY A 61 3.41 6.98 -5.51
C GLY A 61 3.58 8.48 -5.80
N LYS A 62 4.24 9.17 -4.87
CA LYS A 62 4.36 10.63 -4.86
C LYS A 62 5.32 11.12 -5.95
N ASP A 63 5.04 12.30 -6.51
CA ASP A 63 5.91 13.03 -7.44
C ASP A 63 6.22 12.26 -8.75
N LYS A 64 5.32 11.34 -9.14
CA LYS A 64 5.42 10.58 -10.40
C LYS A 64 5.42 11.45 -11.66
N SER A 65 4.75 12.61 -11.61
CA SER A 65 4.79 13.62 -12.69
C SER A 65 6.16 14.26 -12.88
N THR A 66 7.06 14.12 -11.91
CA THR A 66 8.45 14.59 -11.97
C THR A 66 9.45 13.45 -12.19
N GLY A 67 8.97 12.27 -12.63
CA GLY A 67 9.81 11.12 -12.98
C GLY A 67 10.14 10.18 -11.83
N ARG A 68 9.43 10.23 -10.69
CA ARG A 68 9.64 9.30 -9.57
C ARG A 68 8.73 8.08 -9.64
N GLY A 69 9.14 7.00 -8.98
CA GLY A 69 8.30 5.82 -8.79
C GLY A 69 8.03 5.02 -10.06
N HIS A 70 8.82 5.24 -11.11
CA HIS A 70 8.85 4.35 -12.26
C HIS A 70 9.57 3.05 -11.89
N PHE A 71 9.09 1.96 -12.48
CA PHE A 71 9.66 0.63 -12.39
C PHE A 71 9.43 -0.07 -13.72
N GLU A 72 10.19 -1.12 -13.98
CA GLU A 72 10.00 -1.99 -15.13
C GLU A 72 9.09 -3.16 -14.74
N PHE A 73 8.25 -3.59 -15.68
CA PHE A 73 7.36 -4.73 -15.50
C PHE A 73 7.08 -5.37 -16.87
N ASP A 74 7.37 -6.66 -16.96
CA ASP A 74 7.11 -7.52 -18.09
C ASP A 74 6.16 -8.66 -17.73
N GLU A 75 5.51 -9.27 -18.73
CA GLU A 75 4.55 -10.36 -18.50
C GLU A 75 5.15 -11.55 -17.75
N GLN A 76 6.44 -11.79 -17.96
CA GLN A 76 7.22 -12.85 -17.32
C GLN A 76 7.42 -12.64 -15.81
N ASP A 77 7.25 -11.40 -15.32
CA ASP A 77 7.34 -11.08 -13.90
C ASP A 77 6.07 -11.50 -13.13
N LEU A 78 4.96 -11.74 -13.85
CA LEU A 78 3.72 -12.23 -13.26
C LEU A 78 3.71 -13.76 -13.23
N VAL A 79 4.26 -14.30 -12.15
CA VAL A 79 4.41 -15.74 -11.92
C VAL A 79 3.36 -16.23 -10.91
N GLU A 80 2.77 -17.40 -11.18
CA GLU A 80 1.95 -18.08 -10.19
C GLU A 80 2.84 -18.61 -9.07
N PHE A 81 2.54 -18.21 -7.85
CA PHE A 81 3.32 -18.58 -6.68
C PHE A 81 2.41 -19.10 -5.57
N ASN A 82 2.75 -20.27 -5.04
CA ASN A 82 2.03 -20.88 -3.93
C ASN A 82 2.87 -20.73 -2.66
N ILE A 83 2.34 -19.98 -1.71
CA ILE A 83 2.85 -19.94 -0.34
C ILE A 83 2.11 -21.04 0.43
N GLU A 84 2.86 -22.04 0.88
CA GLU A 84 2.32 -23.11 1.71
C GLU A 84 2.26 -22.65 3.18
N ASP A 85 1.17 -23.02 3.86
CA ASP A 85 1.10 -22.87 5.32
C ASP A 85 1.95 -23.95 5.98
N ALA A 86 2.39 -23.69 7.22
CA ALA A 86 2.99 -24.71 8.06
C ALA A 86 2.04 -25.91 8.31
N ASP A 87 2.62 -27.09 8.47
CA ASP A 87 1.89 -28.27 8.92
C ASP A 87 1.23 -28.00 10.28
N ASN A 88 -0.04 -28.38 10.44
CA ASN A 88 -0.83 -28.13 11.65
C ASN A 88 -0.86 -26.66 12.09
N ALA A 89 -0.88 -25.71 11.14
CA ALA A 89 -0.97 -24.28 11.43
C ALA A 89 -2.11 -23.97 12.43
N ASN A 90 -1.73 -23.43 13.58
CA ASN A 90 -2.62 -23.02 14.66
C ASN A 90 -2.73 -21.49 14.78
N GLY A 91 -1.99 -20.76 13.94
CA GLY A 91 -2.00 -19.30 13.86
C GLY A 91 -1.58 -18.80 12.49
N PHE A 92 -1.52 -17.48 12.30
CA PHE A 92 -1.01 -16.88 11.07
C PHE A 92 -0.12 -15.69 11.34
N VAL A 93 0.83 -15.45 10.44
CA VAL A 93 1.53 -14.18 10.28
C VAL A 93 0.92 -13.42 9.09
N THR A 94 0.72 -12.11 9.23
CA THR A 94 0.26 -11.28 8.11
C THR A 94 1.43 -10.64 7.36
N LEU A 95 1.47 -10.78 6.03
CA LEU A 95 2.48 -10.11 5.17
C LEU A 95 2.05 -8.69 4.75
N SER A 96 0.79 -8.31 4.99
CA SER A 96 0.28 -6.95 4.78
C SER A 96 -0.12 -6.30 6.10
N SER A 97 -0.15 -4.96 6.14
CA SER A 97 -0.83 -4.26 7.22
C SER A 97 -2.34 -4.32 7.00
N TYR A 98 -3.11 -4.65 8.04
CA TYR A 98 -4.55 -4.87 7.91
C TYR A 98 -5.36 -4.31 9.08
N VAL A 99 -6.66 -4.15 8.88
CA VAL A 99 -7.61 -3.71 9.91
C VAL A 99 -8.48 -4.90 10.27
N PRO A 100 -8.45 -5.41 11.52
CA PRO A 100 -9.23 -6.56 11.94
C PRO A 100 -10.72 -6.42 11.62
N ASP A 101 -11.32 -7.49 11.09
CA ASP A 101 -12.77 -7.63 10.98
C ASP A 101 -13.37 -8.05 12.35
N SER A 102 -14.71 -8.09 12.47
CA SER A 102 -15.38 -8.41 13.74
C SER A 102 -15.06 -9.81 14.29
N GLU A 103 -14.65 -10.71 13.40
CA GLU A 103 -14.37 -12.12 13.69
C GLU A 103 -12.87 -12.40 13.69
N ALA A 104 -12.01 -11.37 13.52
CA ALA A 104 -10.58 -11.54 13.45
C ALA A 104 -10.00 -11.82 14.85
N PRO A 105 -9.02 -12.73 14.97
CA PRO A 105 -8.41 -13.00 16.25
C PRO A 105 -7.67 -11.77 16.77
N LEU A 106 -7.85 -11.49 18.06
CA LEU A 106 -7.13 -10.41 18.75
C LEU A 106 -6.02 -10.93 19.65
N ASN A 107 -6.00 -12.25 19.93
CA ASN A 107 -4.92 -12.89 20.65
C ASN A 107 -3.71 -13.09 19.72
N GLY A 108 -2.60 -12.43 20.03
CA GLY A 108 -1.42 -12.42 19.20
C GLY A 108 -0.39 -11.38 19.61
N HIS A 109 0.68 -11.30 18.83
CA HIS A 109 1.78 -10.35 18.97
C HIS A 109 1.80 -9.40 17.78
N TYR A 110 1.63 -8.11 18.04
CA TYR A 110 1.52 -7.11 16.98
C TYR A 110 1.96 -5.72 17.45
N ASP A 111 2.44 -4.95 16.48
CA ASP A 111 2.55 -3.50 16.59
C ASP A 111 1.40 -2.83 15.84
N LEU A 112 1.00 -1.65 16.31
CA LEU A 112 0.11 -0.78 15.56
C LEU A 112 0.88 0.08 14.55
N LEU A 113 0.25 0.32 13.42
CA LEU A 113 0.65 1.26 12.39
C LEU A 113 -0.51 2.23 12.14
N ILE A 114 -0.30 3.52 12.40
CA ILE A 114 -1.26 4.55 12.01
C ILE A 114 -0.87 5.07 10.63
N LYS A 115 -1.71 4.81 9.63
CA LYS A 115 -1.54 5.41 8.30
C LYS A 115 -2.27 6.74 8.23
N TYR A 116 -1.65 7.72 7.57
CA TYR A 116 -2.23 9.03 7.24
C TYR A 116 -2.37 9.14 5.71
N PRO A 117 -3.39 8.50 5.11
CA PRO A 117 -3.46 8.35 3.68
C PRO A 117 -3.90 9.65 3.01
N LYS A 118 -3.48 9.83 1.76
CA LYS A 118 -3.96 10.89 0.88
C LYS A 118 -4.68 10.29 -0.33
N LEU A 119 -5.56 11.06 -0.94
CA LEU A 119 -6.12 10.75 -2.24
C LEU A 119 -5.05 10.95 -3.32
N ALA A 120 -5.24 10.31 -4.48
CA ALA A 120 -4.35 10.40 -5.61
C ALA A 120 -5.13 10.28 -6.92
N GLY A 121 -4.55 10.79 -8.01
CA GLY A 121 -5.11 10.69 -9.35
C GLY A 121 -6.43 11.43 -9.48
N ASP A 122 -7.38 10.85 -10.20
CA ASP A 122 -8.68 11.48 -10.45
C ASP A 122 -9.45 11.76 -9.14
N PHE A 123 -9.18 11.08 -8.04
CA PHE A 123 -9.82 11.41 -6.76
C PHE A 123 -9.30 12.72 -6.12
N GLU A 124 -8.17 13.25 -6.59
CA GLU A 124 -7.62 14.54 -6.17
C GLU A 124 -8.30 15.71 -6.90
N THR A 125 -8.77 15.49 -8.14
CA THR A 125 -9.26 16.54 -9.05
C THR A 125 -10.72 16.39 -9.49
N ALA A 126 -11.29 15.17 -9.49
CA ALA A 126 -12.59 14.86 -10.08
C ALA A 126 -13.80 15.26 -9.23
N PHE A 127 -13.57 15.97 -8.12
CA PHE A 127 -14.65 16.50 -7.33
C PHE A 127 -14.41 17.98 -7.13
N ASP A 128 -15.14 18.80 -7.90
CA ASP A 128 -15.23 20.26 -7.78
C ASP A 128 -15.58 20.76 -6.35
N ASN A 129 -15.78 19.85 -5.37
CA ASN A 129 -16.12 20.11 -3.98
C ASN A 129 -15.43 19.18 -2.94
N VAL A 130 -14.39 18.39 -3.29
CA VAL A 130 -13.64 17.66 -2.25
C VAL A 130 -12.81 18.65 -1.45
N SER A 131 -13.20 18.87 -0.19
CA SER A 131 -12.60 19.89 0.67
C SER A 131 -11.23 19.48 1.23
N SER A 132 -10.75 18.27 0.93
CA SER A 132 -9.54 17.74 1.56
C SER A 132 -8.92 16.59 0.77
N PRO A 133 -7.62 16.63 0.45
CA PRO A 133 -6.93 15.48 -0.13
C PRO A 133 -6.60 14.39 0.90
N PHE A 134 -7.01 14.56 2.17
CA PHE A 134 -6.62 13.68 3.27
C PHE A 134 -7.75 12.72 3.64
N LYS A 135 -7.43 11.43 3.75
CA LYS A 135 -8.28 10.46 4.44
C LYS A 135 -8.09 10.61 5.95
N HIS A 136 -9.09 10.16 6.73
CA HIS A 136 -8.94 9.99 8.17
C HIS A 136 -7.79 9.02 8.49
N PRO A 137 -7.04 9.25 9.58
CA PRO A 137 -6.03 8.30 10.02
C PRO A 137 -6.65 6.92 10.26
N VAL A 138 -5.98 5.86 9.80
CA VAL A 138 -6.45 4.48 9.97
C VAL A 138 -5.44 3.73 10.81
N ALA A 139 -5.90 3.19 11.94
CA ALA A 139 -5.12 2.28 12.77
C ALA A 139 -5.15 0.88 12.16
N MET A 140 -3.98 0.29 11.95
CA MET A 140 -3.80 -1.02 11.34
C MET A 140 -2.84 -1.87 12.18
N MET A 141 -3.01 -3.19 12.13
CA MET A 141 -1.97 -4.12 12.56
C MET A 141 -0.81 -4.06 11.55
N ARG A 142 0.43 -4.01 12.04
CA ARG A 142 1.63 -3.96 11.18
C ARG A 142 1.85 -5.31 10.49
N SER A 143 2.47 -5.28 9.29
CA SER A 143 2.97 -6.51 8.66
C SER A 143 4.00 -7.19 9.58
N GLY A 144 3.98 -8.51 9.64
CA GLY A 144 4.72 -9.33 10.60
C GLY A 144 3.97 -9.61 11.91
N ALA A 145 2.77 -9.06 12.12
CA ALA A 145 1.92 -9.42 13.24
C ALA A 145 1.51 -10.91 13.18
N VAL A 146 1.46 -11.55 14.35
CA VAL A 146 1.16 -12.99 14.52
C VAL A 146 -0.07 -13.17 15.39
N PHE A 147 -0.97 -14.08 15.02
CA PHE A 147 -2.22 -14.35 15.76
C PHE A 147 -2.48 -15.84 15.97
N HIS A 148 -3.03 -16.21 17.13
CA HIS A 148 -3.17 -17.60 17.61
C HIS A 148 -4.49 -18.26 17.17
N SER A 149 -4.94 -17.97 15.95
CA SER A 149 -6.09 -18.61 15.33
C SER A 149 -6.00 -18.44 13.83
N TYR A 150 -6.09 -19.54 13.10
CA TYR A 150 -6.01 -19.54 11.65
C TYR A 150 -7.01 -20.48 11.02
N GLU A 151 -7.71 -19.97 10.01
CA GLU A 151 -8.61 -20.71 9.14
C GLU A 151 -8.12 -20.53 7.71
N ARG A 152 -7.71 -21.64 7.09
CA ARG A 152 -7.20 -21.63 5.72
C ARG A 152 -8.26 -21.08 4.76
N ASN A 153 -7.83 -20.21 3.84
CA ASN A 153 -8.67 -19.54 2.84
C ASN A 153 -9.70 -18.53 3.37
N ARG A 154 -9.74 -18.26 4.68
CA ARG A 154 -10.54 -17.16 5.23
C ARG A 154 -9.86 -15.81 4.90
N PRO A 155 -10.58 -14.82 4.35
CA PRO A 155 -10.07 -13.46 4.29
C PRO A 155 -10.07 -12.85 5.70
N TYR A 156 -8.98 -12.19 6.10
CA TYR A 156 -8.92 -11.43 7.35
C TYR A 156 -8.90 -9.94 7.03
N GLY A 157 -9.67 -9.18 7.79
CA GLY A 157 -9.70 -7.74 7.78
C GLY A 157 -10.79 -7.12 6.91
N ALA A 158 -10.64 -5.82 6.63
CA ALA A 158 -11.70 -5.05 6.00
C ALA A 158 -11.20 -4.07 4.92
N LEU A 159 -12.06 -3.79 3.94
CA LEU A 159 -12.02 -2.55 3.19
C LEU A 159 -12.69 -1.47 4.06
N VAL A 160 -11.89 -0.57 4.62
CA VAL A 160 -12.38 0.40 5.59
C VAL A 160 -13.11 1.53 4.86
N ALA A 161 -14.41 1.61 5.09
CA ALA A 161 -15.28 2.67 4.59
C ALA A 161 -15.29 3.90 5.51
N GLY A 162 -15.88 5.01 5.03
CA GLY A 162 -16.05 6.22 5.84
C GLY A 162 -14.73 6.91 6.18
N VAL A 163 -13.66 6.60 5.45
CA VAL A 163 -12.31 7.19 5.66
C VAL A 163 -12.17 8.57 5.04
N HIS A 164 -13.21 9.13 4.44
CA HIS A 164 -13.19 10.47 3.85
C HIS A 164 -14.46 11.24 4.19
N LYS A 165 -14.31 12.51 4.57
CA LYS A 165 -15.38 13.34 5.14
C LYS A 165 -16.62 13.48 4.27
N GLN A 166 -16.45 13.60 2.95
CA GLN A 166 -17.56 13.86 2.02
C GLN A 166 -17.87 12.73 1.05
N ASN A 167 -17.05 11.67 1.01
CA ASN A 167 -17.21 10.63 -0.01
C ASN A 167 -17.03 9.24 0.57
N ASN A 168 -18.16 8.55 0.75
CA ASN A 168 -18.22 7.21 1.31
C ASN A 168 -17.77 6.10 0.33
N SER A 169 -17.58 6.40 -0.96
CA SER A 169 -17.00 5.45 -1.91
C SER A 169 -15.48 5.33 -1.77
N ILE A 170 -14.82 6.29 -1.11
CA ILE A 170 -13.39 6.22 -0.84
C ILE A 170 -13.15 5.22 0.28
N MET A 171 -12.40 4.17 -0.05
CA MET A 171 -12.07 3.08 0.85
C MET A 171 -10.57 3.09 1.18
N GLN A 172 -10.20 2.43 2.28
CA GLN A 172 -8.82 2.08 2.59
C GLN A 172 -8.66 0.56 2.61
N TYR A 173 -7.74 0.04 1.80
CA TYR A 173 -7.40 -1.39 1.82
C TYR A 173 -6.78 -1.75 3.16
N GLY A 174 -7.39 -2.72 3.84
CA GLY A 174 -6.98 -3.25 5.15
C GLY A 174 -7.23 -4.73 5.27
N LEU A 175 -7.06 -5.49 4.19
CA LEU A 175 -7.08 -6.95 4.20
C LEU A 175 -5.69 -7.50 4.51
N ALA A 176 -5.64 -8.54 5.32
CA ALA A 176 -4.42 -9.29 5.61
C ALA A 176 -4.02 -10.14 4.41
N PHE A 177 -2.72 -10.39 4.29
CA PHE A 177 -2.19 -11.50 3.52
C PHE A 177 -1.71 -12.56 4.53
N PRO A 178 -2.59 -13.47 4.97
CA PRO A 178 -2.26 -14.43 6.02
C PRO A 178 -1.43 -15.59 5.45
N VAL A 179 -0.40 -15.98 6.19
CA VAL A 179 0.35 -17.22 6.00
C VAL A 179 0.24 -18.03 7.28
N GLY A 180 -0.28 -19.25 7.18
CA GLY A 180 -0.46 -20.13 8.33
C GLY A 180 0.88 -20.58 8.91
N VAL A 181 1.00 -20.48 10.23
CA VAL A 181 2.19 -20.86 10.99
C VAL A 181 1.82 -21.76 12.16
N GLN A 182 2.78 -22.56 12.60
CA GLN A 182 2.69 -23.28 13.87
C GLN A 182 3.37 -22.43 14.94
N ILE A 183 2.63 -22.08 15.98
CA ILE A 183 3.08 -21.32 17.13
C ILE A 183 3.26 -22.31 18.28
N GLU A 184 4.46 -22.38 18.84
CA GLU A 184 4.74 -23.12 20.07
C GLU A 184 4.24 -22.32 21.28
N GLU A 185 3.67 -23.02 22.27
CA GLU A 185 3.24 -22.43 23.55
C GLU A 185 4.42 -22.15 24.50
#